data_AF-A0A7V6HF83-F1
#
_entry.id   AF-A0A7V6HF83-F1
#
_cell.length_a   1.000
_cell.length_b   1.000
_cell.length_c   1.000
_cell.angle_alpha   90.00
_cell.angle_beta   90.00
_cell.angle_gamma   90.00
#
_symmetry.space_group_name_H-M   'P 1'
#
loop_
_entity.id
_entity.type
_entity.pdbx_description
1 polymer ?
#
loop_
_entity_poly.entity_id
_entity_poly.type
_entity_poly.pdbx_seq_one_letter_code
_entity_poly.pdbx_strand_id
1 'polypeptide(L)'
;MALYLGIDSSTQSMKALVIDPAAARVAGSASVSFSTDLPHYRCPDGVLPNDDPLVKHADPLMWLAALDLLLARLQAAGVEMERI
;
A
#
# COMPACT_ATOMS: atom_id res chain seq x y z
N MET A 1 -12.11 21.48 -3.13
CA MET A 1 -12.03 20.63 -4.34
C MET A 1 -11.46 19.29 -3.93
N ALA A 2 -12.03 18.18 -4.40
CA ALA A 2 -11.63 16.83 -4.00
C ALA A 2 -10.22 16.48 -4.48
N LEU A 3 -9.51 15.68 -3.70
CA LEU A 3 -8.31 14.95 -4.06
C LEU A 3 -8.72 13.55 -4.52
N TYR A 4 -7.87 12.89 -5.30
CA TYR A 4 -8.15 11.52 -5.79
C TYR A 4 -7.02 10.59 -5.36
N LEU A 5 -7.36 9.54 -4.63
CA LEU A 5 -6.43 8.50 -4.19
C LEU A 5 -6.44 7.32 -5.18
N GLY A 6 -5.28 7.05 -5.77
CA GLY A 6 -4.99 5.82 -6.49
C GLY A 6 -4.20 4.85 -5.61
N ILE A 7 -4.62 3.59 -5.55
CA ILE A 7 -3.92 2.51 -4.84
C ILE A 7 -3.48 1.45 -5.85
N ASP A 8 -2.23 1.03 -5.74
CA ASP A 8 -1.67 -0.13 -6.44
C ASP A 8 -1.36 -1.22 -5.40
N SER A 9 -2.15 -2.30 -5.42
CA SER A 9 -1.93 -3.49 -4.60
C SER A 9 -1.19 -4.54 -5.41
N SER A 10 0.14 -4.44 -5.41
CA SER A 10 1.02 -5.30 -6.19
C SER A 10 1.46 -6.53 -5.39
N THR A 11 2.31 -7.38 -5.98
CA THR A 11 2.81 -8.60 -5.34
C THR A 11 3.64 -8.28 -4.11
N GLN A 12 4.56 -7.32 -4.18
CA GLN A 12 5.59 -7.09 -3.15
C GLN A 12 5.32 -5.89 -2.25
N SER A 13 4.32 -5.08 -2.60
CA SER A 13 4.07 -3.81 -1.94
C SER A 13 2.68 -3.29 -2.24
N MET A 14 2.17 -2.44 -1.36
CA MET A 14 1.04 -1.57 -1.64
C MET A 14 1.53 -0.13 -1.76
N LYS A 15 1.09 0.58 -2.80
CA LYS A 15 1.48 1.98 -3.06
C LYS A 15 0.26 2.86 -3.20
N ALA A 16 0.42 4.12 -2.86
CA ALA A 16 -0.59 5.16 -3.01
C ALA A 16 -0.03 6.40 -3.71
N LEU A 17 -0.87 7.01 -4.52
CA LEU A 17 -0.66 8.33 -5.11
C LEU A 17 -1.94 9.16 -4.90
N VAL A 18 -1.78 10.37 -4.38
CA VAL A 18 -2.87 11.33 -4.21
C VAL A 18 -2.70 12.46 -5.21
N ILE A 19 -3.71 12.71 -6.03
CA ILE A 19 -3.68 13.69 -7.12
C ILE A 19 -4.62 14.85 -6.79
N ASP A 20 -4.12 16.07 -6.96
CA ASP A 20 -4.91 17.30 -6.97
C ASP A 20 -5.13 17.74 -8.42
N PRO A 21 -6.28 17.42 -9.04
CA PRO A 21 -6.52 17.77 -10.43
C PRO A 21 -6.74 19.28 -10.63
N ALA A 22 -7.15 20.01 -9.59
CA ALA A 22 -7.33 21.45 -9.66
C ALA A 22 -5.99 22.18 -9.85
N ALA A 23 -4.96 21.69 -9.15
CA ALA A 23 -3.60 22.20 -9.23
C ALA A 23 -2.70 21.41 -10.19
N ALA A 24 -3.23 20.41 -10.90
CA ALA A 24 -2.52 19.52 -11.81
C ALA A 24 -1.21 18.95 -11.21
N ARG A 25 -1.25 18.48 -9.95
CA ARG A 25 -0.08 18.01 -9.22
C ARG A 25 -0.35 16.76 -8.39
N VAL A 26 0.74 16.10 -7.98
CA VAL A 26 0.71 15.09 -6.93
C VAL A 26 0.66 15.80 -5.57
N ALA A 27 -0.36 15.50 -4.77
CA ALA A 27 -0.55 16.02 -3.43
C ALA A 27 0.17 15.16 -2.37
N GLY A 28 0.42 13.89 -2.64
CA GLY A 28 1.19 13.00 -1.77
C GLY A 28 1.36 11.62 -2.37
N SER A 29 2.28 10.84 -1.81
CA SER A 29 2.47 9.44 -2.14
C SER A 29 2.97 8.66 -0.93
N ALA A 30 2.70 7.36 -0.91
CA ALA A 30 3.21 6.46 0.11
C ALA A 30 3.43 5.07 -0.51
N SER A 31 4.25 4.26 0.14
CA SER A 31 4.48 2.87 -0.22
C SER A 31 4.67 2.04 1.04
N VAL A 32 4.24 0.79 1.02
CA VAL A 32 4.45 -0.21 2.07
C VAL A 32 5.04 -1.47 1.42
N SER A 33 6.25 -1.85 1.81
CA SER A 33 6.92 -3.07 1.39
C SER A 33 6.51 -4.22 2.31
N PHE A 34 6.00 -5.32 1.76
CA PHE A 34 5.54 -6.44 2.58
C PHE A 34 6.68 -7.13 3.33
N SER A 35 7.86 -7.25 2.71
CA SER A 35 9.03 -7.88 3.34
C SER A 35 9.68 -6.99 4.42
N THR A 36 9.77 -5.68 4.19
CA THR A 36 10.46 -4.75 5.10
C THR A 36 9.55 -4.21 6.20
N ASP A 37 8.33 -3.79 5.84
CA ASP A 37 7.41 -3.13 6.77
C ASP A 37 6.53 -4.13 7.54
N LEU A 38 6.27 -5.31 6.95
CA LEU A 38 5.37 -6.31 7.50
C LEU A 38 6.04 -7.71 7.62
N PRO A 39 7.28 -7.82 8.14
CA PRO A 39 8.06 -9.07 8.11
C PRO A 39 7.40 -10.23 8.88
N HIS A 40 6.52 -9.91 9.83
CA HIS A 40 5.83 -10.90 10.66
C HIS A 40 4.83 -11.77 9.89
N TYR A 41 4.39 -11.35 8.70
CA TYR A 41 3.59 -12.17 7.78
C TYR A 41 4.42 -13.20 7.01
N ARG A 42 5.76 -13.20 7.13
CA ARG A 42 6.67 -14.21 6.55
C ARG A 42 6.45 -14.45 5.05
N CYS A 43 6.20 -13.37 4.33
CA CYS A 43 5.87 -13.36 2.91
C CYS A 43 7.02 -12.68 2.12
N PRO A 44 8.24 -13.26 2.10
CA PRO A 44 9.35 -12.70 1.33
C PRO A 44 8.95 -12.69 -0.15
N ASP A 45 9.17 -11.58 -0.83
CA ASP A 45 8.73 -11.36 -2.21
C ASP A 45 7.21 -11.37 -2.45
N GLY A 46 6.42 -11.26 -1.37
CA GLY A 46 4.97 -11.15 -1.49
C GLY A 46 4.24 -12.46 -1.73
N VAL A 47 4.94 -13.59 -1.57
CA VAL A 47 4.36 -14.93 -1.65
C VAL A 47 4.78 -15.77 -0.45
N LEU A 48 3.82 -16.48 0.15
CA LEU A 48 4.07 -17.44 1.21
C LEU A 48 4.69 -18.74 0.66
N PRO A 49 5.63 -19.36 1.38
CA PRO A 49 6.15 -20.68 1.05
C PRO A 49 5.04 -21.74 1.03
N ASN A 50 5.11 -22.67 0.08
CA ASN A 50 4.23 -23.83 -0.02
C ASN A 50 5.04 -25.05 -0.46
N ASP A 51 4.64 -26.23 0.01
CA ASP A 51 5.27 -27.51 -0.38
C ASP A 51 5.05 -27.80 -1.88
N ASP A 52 3.91 -27.38 -2.43
CA ASP A 52 3.67 -27.38 -3.87
C ASP A 52 4.28 -26.11 -4.50
N PRO A 53 5.33 -26.22 -5.34
CA PRO A 53 5.98 -25.07 -5.95
C PRO A 53 5.08 -24.27 -6.90
N LEU A 54 3.96 -24.85 -7.37
CA LEU A 54 2.98 -24.20 -8.23
C LEU A 54 1.98 -23.33 -7.46
N VAL A 55 1.88 -23.48 -6.14
CA VAL A 55 1.02 -22.64 -5.32
C VAL A 55 1.73 -21.33 -5.00
N LYS A 56 1.11 -20.22 -5.39
CA LYS A 56 1.53 -18.85 -5.05
C LYS A 56 0.36 -18.13 -4.40
N HIS A 57 0.50 -17.79 -3.13
CA HIS A 57 -0.53 -17.13 -2.34
C HIS A 57 0.09 -16.19 -1.30
N ALA A 58 -0.70 -15.29 -0.75
CA ALA A 58 -0.31 -14.41 0.34
C ALA A 58 -1.41 -14.41 1.42
N ASP A 59 -1.06 -13.99 2.64
CA ASP A 59 -2.04 -13.79 3.70
C ASP A 59 -2.88 -12.52 3.43
N PRO A 60 -4.21 -12.61 3.27
CA PRO A 60 -5.05 -11.42 3.05
C PRO A 60 -4.96 -10.38 4.16
N LEU A 61 -4.64 -10.79 5.40
CA LEU A 61 -4.44 -9.86 6.52
C LEU A 61 -3.20 -8.98 6.32
N MET A 62 -2.20 -9.46 5.57
CA MET A 62 -1.04 -8.66 5.18
C MET A 62 -1.46 -7.45 4.33
N TRP A 63 -2.42 -7.64 3.42
CA TRP A 63 -2.91 -6.56 2.58
C TRP A 63 -3.72 -5.52 3.37
N LEU A 64 -4.52 -5.96 4.34
CA LEU A 64 -5.24 -5.05 5.24
C LEU A 64 -4.27 -4.24 6.10
N ALA A 65 -3.29 -4.90 6.72
CA ALA A 65 -2.25 -4.21 7.49
C ALA A 65 -1.44 -3.23 6.62
N ALA A 66 -1.17 -3.58 5.36
CA ALA A 66 -0.51 -2.69 4.42
C ALA A 66 -1.36 -1.47 4.09
N LEU A 67 -2.66 -1.65 3.88
CA LEU A 67 -3.59 -0.54 3.62
C LEU A 67 -3.63 0.42 4.82
N ASP A 68 -3.78 -0.10 6.04
CA ASP A 68 -3.79 0.72 7.26
C ASP A 68 -2.50 1.54 7.40
N LEU A 69 -1.34 0.89 7.22
CA LEU A 69 -0.04 1.55 7.29
C LEU A 69 0.16 2.58 6.16
N LEU A 70 -0.34 2.29 4.95
CA LEU A 70 -0.25 3.18 3.80
C LEU A 70 -1.06 4.46 4.04
N LEU A 71 -2.28 4.34 4.55
CA LEU A 71 -3.14 5.49 4.89
C LEU A 71 -2.54 6.30 6.04
N ALA A 72 -2.00 5.64 7.08
CA ALA A 72 -1.29 6.31 8.17
C ALA A 72 -0.06 7.08 7.67
N ARG A 73 0.70 6.53 6.72
CA ARG A 73 1.85 7.22 6.09
C ARG A 73 1.42 8.45 5.28
N LEU A 74 0.32 8.37 4.53
CA LEU A 74 -0.22 9.53 3.80
C LEU A 74 -0.63 10.64 4.77
N GLN A 75 -1.34 10.29 5.84
CA GLN A 75 -1.75 11.24 6.87
C GLN A 75 -0.53 11.89 7.54
N ALA A 76 0.47 11.08 7.94
CA ALA A 76 1.70 11.58 8.55
C ALA A 76 2.54 12.45 7.60
N ALA A 77 2.44 12.24 6.29
CA ALA A 77 3.06 13.07 5.26
C ALA A 77 2.33 14.41 5.01
N GLY A 78 1.24 14.68 5.74
CA GLY A 78 0.49 15.94 5.64
C GLY A 78 -0.53 15.98 4.51
N VAL A 79 -0.94 14.83 3.96
CA VAL A 79 -2.05 14.78 3.01
C VAL A 79 -3.35 15.13 3.74
N GLU A 80 -4.14 16.04 3.18
CA GLU A 80 -5.46 16.44 3.69
C GLU A 80 -6.49 15.32 3.43
N MET A 81 -6.46 14.28 4.26
CA MET A 81 -7.25 13.04 4.08
C MET A 81 -8.77 13.30 3.97
N GLU A 82 -9.28 14.36 4.59
CA GLU A 82 -10.70 14.77 4.53
C GLU A 82 -11.17 15.22 3.14
N ARG A 83 -10.21 15.51 2.24
CA ARG A 83 -10.49 15.94 0.86
C ARG A 83 -10.45 14.79 -0.14
N ILE A 84 -10.00 13.60 0.26
CA ILE A 84 -9.92 12.41 -0.59
C ILE A 84 -11.31 11.80 -0.76
#